data_AF-J3L569-F1
#
_entry.id   AF-J3L569-F1
#
_cell.length_a   1.000
_cell.length_b   1.000
_cell.length_c   1.000
_cell.angle_alpha   90.00
_cell.angle_beta   90.00
_cell.angle_gamma   90.00
#
_symmetry.space_group_name_H-M   'P 1'
#
loop_
_entity.id
_entity.type
_entity.pdbx_description
1 polymer ?
#
loop_
_entity_poly.entity_id
_entity_poly.type
_entity_poly.pdbx_seq_one_letter_code
_entity_poly.pdbx_strand_id
1 'polypeptide(L)'
;MSASDLPDELWARVLELGAASSALGFRDLCALAIACRRLRRLSLHRSLWSALLSRDFPSQSPQPSTSSSSSSSQHHPKSVYKTKFERHKVRMAEARRRVVFEAEGRVLACRRRLAQLEESLQAEGEKLKASAQELENLERVRRASVALNVWQPQVVRGRQKELVQQCTVPVDSRLSDLKMELKVCKQQIATYKNIYNKEKEKLNEYEEALERAMYHPLQSSHKSSIVNDPQAKRKKLK
;
A
#
# COMPACT_ATOMS: atom_id res chain seq x y z
N MET A 1 0.12 56.61 9.08
CA MET A 1 1.34 56.15 9.78
C MET A 1 1.81 54.89 9.09
N SER A 2 3.01 54.91 8.53
CA SER A 2 3.57 53.77 7.82
C SER A 2 4.11 52.76 8.83
N ALA A 3 4.09 51.46 8.51
CA ALA A 3 4.66 50.41 9.35
C ALA A 3 6.14 50.68 9.74
N SER A 4 6.85 51.48 8.94
CA SER A 4 8.21 51.96 9.18
C SER A 4 8.37 52.93 10.36
N ASP A 5 7.30 53.56 10.85
CA ASP A 5 7.37 54.64 11.85
C ASP A 5 7.36 54.11 13.30
N LEU A 6 7.01 52.83 13.49
CA LEU A 6 6.94 52.20 14.82
C LEU A 6 8.36 51.90 15.34
N PRO A 7 8.68 52.10 16.63
CA PRO A 7 9.96 51.73 17.25
C PRO A 7 10.33 50.23 17.19
N ASP A 8 11.63 49.91 17.27
CA ASP A 8 12.15 48.54 17.19
C ASP A 8 11.66 47.66 18.35
N GLU A 9 11.46 48.22 19.54
CA GLU A 9 11.00 47.54 20.74
C GLU A 9 9.55 47.05 20.58
N LEU A 10 8.70 47.89 19.99
CA LEU A 10 7.31 47.54 19.71
C LEU A 10 7.23 46.48 18.61
N TRP A 11 8.04 46.60 17.55
CA TRP A 11 8.13 45.55 16.53
C TRP A 11 8.63 44.22 17.09
N ALA A 12 9.67 44.23 17.93
CA ALA A 12 10.17 43.02 18.58
C ALA A 12 9.09 42.36 19.44
N ARG A 13 8.31 43.17 20.19
CA ARG A 13 7.22 42.66 21.01
C ARG A 13 6.06 42.10 20.17
N VAL A 14 5.70 42.76 19.08
CA VAL A 14 4.67 42.26 18.13
C VAL A 14 5.10 40.92 17.52
N LEU A 15 6.35 40.81 17.07
CA LEU A 15 6.87 39.56 16.53
C LEU A 15 6.92 38.44 17.57
N GLU A 16 7.23 38.76 18.82
CA GLU A 16 7.27 37.80 19.92
C GLU A 16 5.89 37.28 20.28
N LEU A 17 4.92 38.17 20.41
CA LEU A 17 3.52 37.81 20.64
C LEU A 17 2.97 36.99 19.47
N GLY A 18 3.32 37.34 18.23
CA GLY A 18 2.93 36.56 17.05
C GLY A 18 3.56 35.17 17.03
N ALA A 19 4.84 35.04 17.43
CA ALA A 19 5.51 33.75 17.55
C ALA A 19 4.91 32.91 18.69
N ALA A 20 4.54 33.51 19.82
CA ALA A 20 3.90 32.80 20.92
C ALA A 20 2.47 32.33 20.58
N SER A 21 1.71 33.15 19.85
CA SER A 21 0.28 32.93 19.54
C SER A 21 0.00 32.06 18.31
N SER A 22 1.02 31.44 17.70
CA SER A 22 0.93 30.69 16.43
C SER A 22 0.63 31.52 15.17
N ALA A 23 0.43 32.84 15.29
CA ALA A 23 0.19 33.74 14.16
C ALA A 23 1.42 33.94 13.27
N LEU A 24 2.63 33.76 13.82
CA LEU A 24 3.90 33.80 13.07
C LEU A 24 4.68 32.49 13.26
N GLY A 25 5.07 31.86 12.15
CA GLY A 25 5.95 30.69 12.10
C GLY A 25 7.37 31.03 11.64
N PHE A 26 8.25 30.03 11.64
CA PHE A 26 9.63 30.20 11.17
C PHE A 26 9.70 30.64 9.70
N ARG A 27 8.72 30.21 8.87
CA ARG A 27 8.64 30.58 7.45
C ARG A 27 8.41 32.07 7.29
N ASP A 28 7.52 32.63 8.11
CA ASP A 28 7.18 34.05 8.08
C ASP A 28 8.36 34.90 8.57
N LEU A 29 9.06 34.46 9.62
CA LEU A 29 10.30 35.12 10.06
C LEU A 29 11.38 35.12 8.97
N CYS A 30 11.52 34.02 8.23
CA CYS A 30 12.43 33.96 7.08
C CYS A 30 12.01 34.91 5.96
N ALA A 31 10.71 35.01 5.65
CA ALA A 31 10.18 35.93 4.65
C ALA A 31 10.39 37.40 5.07
N LEU A 32 10.10 37.75 6.33
CA LEU A 32 10.33 39.08 6.89
C LEU A 32 11.82 39.47 6.87
N ALA A 33 12.71 38.50 7.12
CA ALA A 33 14.16 38.70 7.06
C ALA A 33 14.71 38.92 5.63
N ILE A 34 13.92 38.56 4.61
CA ILE A 34 14.22 38.85 3.20
C ILE A 34 13.62 40.21 2.82
N ALA A 35 12.44 40.55 3.34
CA ALA A 35 11.70 41.75 2.99
C ALA A 35 12.43 43.07 3.30
N CYS A 36 13.09 43.19 4.47
CA CYS A 36 13.95 44.37 4.73
C CYS A 36 15.06 44.13 5.76
N ARG A 37 16.09 45.00 5.75
CA ARG A 37 17.25 44.93 6.65
C ARG A 37 16.85 45.09 8.13
N ARG A 38 15.89 45.99 8.41
CA ARG A 38 15.40 46.25 9.76
C ARG A 38 14.73 45.01 10.36
N LEU A 39 13.78 44.41 9.63
CA LEU A 39 13.11 43.18 10.02
C LEU A 39 14.06 41.98 10.06
N ARG A 40 15.09 41.93 9.22
CA ARG A 40 16.16 40.93 9.34
C ARG A 40 16.83 41.00 10.71
N ARG A 41 17.21 42.19 11.19
CA ARG A 41 17.80 42.33 12.54
C ARG A 41 16.83 41.89 13.63
N LEU A 42 15.58 42.34 13.56
CA LEU A 42 14.54 42.00 14.52
C LEU A 42 14.24 40.49 14.53
N SER A 43 14.23 39.83 13.37
CA SER A 43 14.02 38.38 13.25
C SER A 43 15.11 37.54 13.91
N LEU A 44 16.27 38.12 14.23
CA LEU A 44 17.37 37.43 14.91
C LEU A 44 17.24 37.47 16.43
N HIS A 45 16.26 38.19 16.98
CA HIS A 45 16.13 38.36 18.42
C HIS A 45 15.95 37.01 19.14
N ARG A 46 16.68 36.85 20.25
CA ARG A 46 16.79 35.57 20.98
C ARG A 46 15.43 35.07 21.49
N SER A 47 14.62 35.98 22.03
CA SER A 47 13.30 35.67 22.62
C SER A 47 12.31 35.06 21.61
N LEU A 48 12.35 35.50 20.36
CA LEU A 48 11.51 34.98 19.27
C LEU A 48 11.76 33.50 19.03
N TRP A 49 13.03 33.13 18.88
CA TRP A 49 13.42 31.76 18.60
C TRP A 49 13.26 30.85 19.82
N SER A 50 13.39 31.37 21.05
CA SER A 50 13.02 30.61 22.24
C SER A 50 11.52 30.36 22.33
N ALA A 51 10.68 31.36 22.02
CA ALA A 51 9.23 31.18 21.98
C ALA A 51 8.81 30.12 20.94
N LEU A 52 9.38 30.18 19.74
CA LEU A 52 9.17 29.17 18.70
C LEU A 52 9.67 27.78 19.10
N LEU A 53 10.84 27.68 19.75
CA LEU A 53 11.36 26.41 20.25
C LEU A 53 10.42 25.77 21.28
N SER A 54 9.94 26.56 22.25
CA SER A 54 9.04 26.08 23.30
C SER A 54 7.68 25.65 22.73
N ARG A 55 7.18 26.37 21.71
CA ARG A 55 5.91 26.07 21.06
C ARG A 55 5.99 24.85 20.14
N ASP A 56 6.96 24.81 19.23
CA ASP A 56 7.05 23.79 18.19
C ASP A 56 7.71 22.49 18.71
N PHE A 57 8.52 22.58 19.78
CA PHE A 57 9.24 21.46 20.37
C PHE A 57 9.10 21.42 21.91
N PRO A 58 7.86 21.27 22.45
CA PRO A 58 7.58 21.40 23.88
C PRO A 58 8.29 20.36 24.74
N SER A 59 8.57 19.17 24.19
CA SER A 59 9.11 18.01 24.92
C SER A 59 10.58 18.12 25.33
N GLN A 60 11.27 19.23 25.04
CA GLN A 60 12.69 19.42 25.38
C GLN A 60 13.01 20.89 25.67
N SER A 61 12.14 21.54 26.47
CA SER A 61 12.58 22.68 27.28
C SER A 61 13.71 22.20 28.19
N PRO A 62 14.83 22.93 28.34
CA PRO A 62 15.79 22.60 29.36
C PRO A 62 15.10 22.72 30.71
N GLN A 63 14.74 21.58 31.32
CA GLN A 63 14.55 21.57 32.76
C GLN A 63 15.85 22.10 33.39
N PRO A 64 15.77 22.91 34.46
CA PRO A 64 16.94 23.24 35.25
C PRO A 64 17.38 21.98 36.00
N SER A 65 18.15 21.11 35.35
CA SER A 65 18.89 20.07 36.04
C SER A 65 19.98 20.76 36.84
N THR A 66 19.82 20.69 38.15
CA THR A 66 20.84 20.98 39.15
C THR A 66 22.17 20.34 38.76
N SER A 67 23.23 21.16 38.84
CA SER A 67 24.65 20.80 38.90
C SER A 67 25.20 19.88 37.81
N SER A 68 25.84 20.47 36.80
CA SER A 68 27.28 20.23 36.54
C SER A 68 27.79 21.15 35.43
N SER A 69 28.80 21.91 35.82
CA SER A 69 29.65 22.77 35.00
C SER A 69 30.26 21.97 33.83
N SER A 70 29.75 22.23 32.64
CA SER A 70 30.51 22.11 31.41
C SER A 70 30.22 23.34 30.58
N SER A 71 31.29 23.94 30.06
CA SER A 71 31.33 25.10 29.18
C SER A 71 30.49 24.87 27.92
N SER A 72 29.17 24.96 28.07
CA SER A 72 28.24 24.87 26.96
C SER A 72 28.33 26.18 26.19
N SER A 73 28.94 26.11 25.02
CA SER A 73 28.76 27.10 23.95
C SER A 73 27.28 27.49 23.91
N GLN A 74 26.95 28.71 24.35
CA GLN A 74 25.58 29.23 24.33
C GLN A 74 25.14 29.40 22.87
N HIS A 75 24.74 28.29 22.24
CA HIS A 75 24.29 28.30 20.86
C HIS A 75 23.03 29.17 20.77
N HIS A 76 23.04 30.12 19.83
CA HIS A 76 21.90 30.97 19.58
C HIS A 76 20.64 30.11 19.34
N PRO A 77 19.48 30.39 19.95
CA PRO A 77 18.28 29.56 19.84
C PRO A 77 17.83 29.30 18.39
N LYS A 78 18.09 30.23 17.46
CA LYS A 78 17.90 30.01 16.01
C LYS A 78 18.67 28.78 15.47
N SER A 79 19.91 28.59 15.91
CA SER A 79 20.73 27.43 15.50
C SER A 79 20.15 26.14 16.08
N VAL A 80 19.73 26.17 17.34
CA VAL A 80 19.09 25.02 18.01
C VAL A 80 17.77 24.66 17.30
N TYR A 81 16.96 25.67 16.96
CA TYR A 81 15.72 25.49 16.21
C TYR A 81 15.99 24.86 14.84
N LYS A 82 16.98 25.37 14.09
CA LYS A 82 17.36 24.81 12.79
C LYS A 82 17.71 23.33 12.89
N THR A 83 18.56 22.93 13.84
CA THR A 83 18.95 21.53 14.03
C THR A 83 17.75 20.66 14.42
N LYS A 84 16.89 21.11 15.35
CA LYS A 84 15.68 20.38 15.75
C LYS A 84 14.68 20.23 14.59
N PHE A 85 14.49 21.30 13.81
CA PHE A 85 13.63 21.29 12.64
C PHE A 85 14.10 20.30 11.57
N GLU A 86 15.39 20.29 11.23
CA GLU A 86 15.93 19.32 10.27
C GLU A 86 15.75 17.88 10.77
N ARG A 87 16.04 17.61 12.05
CA ARG A 87 15.78 16.28 12.64
C ARG A 87 14.29 15.91 12.59
N HIS A 88 13.40 16.86 12.88
CA HIS A 88 11.95 16.65 12.83
C HIS A 88 11.48 16.37 11.39
N LYS A 89 11.98 17.14 10.42
CA LYS A 89 11.69 16.95 9.00
C LYS A 89 12.10 15.56 8.51
N VAL A 90 13.30 15.10 8.88
CA VAL A 90 13.76 13.74 8.55
C VAL A 90 12.85 12.69 9.19
N ARG A 91 12.54 12.83 10.49
CA ARG A 91 11.61 11.91 11.18
C ARG A 91 10.23 11.86 10.52
N MET A 92 9.68 12.99 10.10
CA MET A 92 8.38 13.05 9.41
C MET A 92 8.45 12.38 8.03
N ALA A 93 9.54 12.59 7.28
CA ALA A 93 9.75 11.93 6.00
C ALA A 93 9.90 10.40 6.17
N GLU A 94 10.61 9.95 7.20
CA GLU A 94 10.73 8.52 7.52
C GLU A 94 9.40 7.91 7.97
N ALA A 95 8.65 8.59 8.83
CA ALA A 95 7.31 8.15 9.24
C ALA A 95 6.39 8.00 8.02
N ARG A 96 6.41 8.98 7.10
CA ARG A 96 5.66 8.90 5.84
C ARG A 96 6.11 7.71 4.98
N ARG A 97 7.42 7.49 4.85
CA ARG A 97 7.97 6.34 4.11
C ARG A 97 7.47 5.02 4.70
N ARG A 98 7.47 4.86 6.04
CA ARG A 98 6.96 3.65 6.71
C ARG A 98 5.49 3.39 6.39
N VAL A 99 4.64 4.41 6.46
CA VAL A 99 3.22 4.28 6.10
C VAL A 99 3.04 3.80 4.66
N VAL A 100 3.83 4.32 3.72
CA VAL A 100 3.80 3.86 2.31
C VAL A 100 4.26 2.41 2.21
N PHE A 101 5.38 2.05 2.82
CA PHE A 101 5.88 0.66 2.81
C PHE A 101 4.89 -0.33 3.43
N GLU A 102 4.21 0.04 4.51
CA GLU A 102 3.17 -0.79 5.13
C GLU A 102 1.98 -0.99 4.18
N ALA A 103 1.56 0.06 3.47
CA ALA A 103 0.48 -0.01 2.49
C ALA A 103 0.89 -0.89 1.28
N GLU A 104 2.10 -0.71 0.74
CA GLU A 104 2.66 -1.57 -0.32
C GLU A 104 2.71 -3.03 0.11
N GLY A 105 3.14 -3.29 1.35
CA GLY A 105 3.18 -4.63 1.94
C GLY A 105 1.81 -5.31 1.96
N ARG A 106 0.74 -4.57 2.29
CA ARG A 106 -0.65 -5.09 2.27
C ARG A 106 -1.10 -5.43 0.85
N VAL A 107 -0.83 -4.56 -0.12
CA VAL A 107 -1.12 -4.79 -1.54
C VAL A 107 -0.41 -6.07 -2.03
N LEU A 108 0.88 -6.20 -1.75
CA LEU A 108 1.66 -7.37 -2.14
C LEU A 108 1.15 -8.67 -1.49
N ALA A 109 0.80 -8.62 -0.20
CA ALA A 109 0.23 -9.78 0.49
C ALA A 109 -1.10 -10.22 -0.12
N CYS A 110 -1.98 -9.26 -0.44
CA CYS A 110 -3.27 -9.55 -1.08
C CYS A 110 -3.09 -10.12 -2.51
N ARG A 111 -2.17 -9.57 -3.31
CA ARG A 111 -1.83 -10.12 -4.63
C ARG A 111 -1.31 -11.56 -4.55
N ARG A 112 -0.44 -11.87 -3.59
CA ARG A 112 0.02 -13.25 -3.35
C ARG A 112 -1.14 -14.16 -2.98
N ARG A 113 -2.06 -13.69 -2.15
CA ARG A 113 -3.25 -14.47 -1.77
C ARG A 113 -4.15 -14.75 -2.97
N LEU A 114 -4.36 -13.78 -3.86
CA LEU A 114 -5.10 -13.98 -5.11
C LEU A 114 -4.44 -15.05 -5.99
N ALA A 115 -3.12 -15.00 -6.16
CA ALA A 115 -2.39 -16.01 -6.94
C ALA A 115 -2.57 -17.43 -6.37
N GLN A 116 -2.50 -17.60 -5.03
CA GLN A 116 -2.77 -18.89 -4.38
C GLN A 116 -4.20 -19.38 -4.60
N LEU A 117 -5.18 -18.48 -4.61
CA LEU A 117 -6.58 -18.82 -4.86
C LEU A 117 -6.79 -19.20 -6.33
N GLU A 118 -6.11 -18.55 -7.27
CA GLU A 118 -6.13 -18.92 -8.69
C GLU A 118 -5.55 -20.31 -8.93
N GLU A 119 -4.40 -20.62 -8.31
CA GLU A 119 -3.80 -21.96 -8.34
C GLU A 119 -4.74 -23.02 -7.75
N SER A 120 -5.36 -22.73 -6.60
CA SER A 120 -6.34 -23.62 -5.98
C SER A 120 -7.57 -23.84 -6.87
N LEU A 121 -8.04 -22.78 -7.55
CA LEU A 121 -9.17 -22.85 -8.47
C LEU A 121 -8.83 -23.69 -9.71
N GLN A 122 -7.61 -23.57 -10.23
CA GLN A 122 -7.10 -24.38 -11.34
C GLN A 122 -7.02 -25.86 -10.94
N ALA A 123 -6.43 -26.15 -9.79
CA ALA A 123 -6.31 -27.52 -9.27
C ALA A 123 -7.68 -28.20 -9.08
N GLU A 124 -8.64 -27.51 -8.46
CA GLU A 124 -10.01 -28.05 -8.33
C GLU A 124 -10.73 -28.18 -9.69
N GLY A 125 -10.45 -27.26 -10.62
CA GLY A 125 -10.97 -27.33 -11.99
C GLY A 125 -10.44 -28.54 -12.76
N GLU A 126 -9.16 -28.87 -12.61
CA GLU A 126 -8.53 -30.06 -13.19
C GLU A 126 -9.06 -31.34 -12.56
N LYS A 127 -9.18 -31.36 -11.22
CA LYS A 127 -9.79 -32.48 -10.50
C LYS A 127 -11.23 -32.73 -10.95
N LEU A 128 -12.03 -31.68 -11.11
CA LEU A 128 -13.39 -31.78 -11.65
C LEU A 128 -13.41 -32.40 -13.05
N LYS A 129 -12.51 -31.97 -13.94
CA LYS A 129 -12.40 -32.53 -15.30
C LYS A 129 -11.98 -34.00 -15.28
N ALA A 130 -11.01 -34.36 -14.45
CA ALA A 130 -10.53 -35.73 -14.30
C ALA A 130 -11.64 -36.66 -13.78
N SER A 131 -12.31 -36.28 -12.68
CA SER A 131 -13.44 -37.05 -12.15
C SER A 131 -14.61 -37.14 -13.14
N ALA A 132 -14.86 -36.10 -13.95
CA ALA A 132 -15.89 -36.14 -14.98
C ALA A 132 -15.55 -37.11 -16.13
N GLN A 133 -14.27 -37.16 -16.54
CA GLN A 133 -13.82 -38.12 -17.55
C GLN A 133 -13.89 -39.56 -17.03
N GLU A 134 -13.50 -39.79 -15.77
CA GLU A 134 -13.62 -41.10 -15.12
C GLU A 134 -15.08 -41.54 -15.04
N LEU A 135 -15.99 -40.63 -14.67
CA LEU A 135 -17.42 -40.90 -14.62
C LEU A 135 -17.94 -41.35 -15.99
N GLU A 136 -17.57 -40.64 -17.06
CA GLU A 136 -17.97 -41.01 -18.43
C GLU A 136 -17.44 -42.40 -18.83
N ASN A 137 -16.19 -42.70 -18.48
CA ASN A 137 -15.58 -44.01 -18.75
C ASN A 137 -16.34 -45.14 -18.02
N LEU A 138 -16.69 -44.94 -16.75
CA LEU A 138 -17.46 -45.93 -15.99
C LEU A 138 -18.89 -46.08 -16.49
N GLU A 139 -19.53 -45.01 -16.97
CA GLU A 139 -20.83 -45.12 -17.64
C GLU A 139 -20.74 -45.95 -18.92
N ARG A 140 -19.66 -45.83 -19.70
CA ARG A 140 -19.43 -46.68 -20.88
C ARG A 140 -19.29 -48.15 -20.48
N VAL A 141 -18.56 -48.44 -19.41
CA VAL A 141 -18.41 -49.81 -18.86
C VAL A 141 -19.75 -50.35 -18.36
N ARG A 142 -20.54 -49.52 -17.64
CA ARG A 142 -21.88 -49.90 -17.18
C ARG A 142 -22.79 -50.26 -18.36
N ARG A 143 -22.78 -49.45 -19.43
CA ARG A 143 -23.55 -49.72 -20.66
C ARG A 143 -23.09 -51.00 -21.34
N ALA A 144 -21.78 -51.25 -21.44
CA ALA A 144 -21.23 -52.48 -22.00
C ALA A 144 -21.64 -53.73 -21.18
N SER A 145 -21.60 -53.62 -19.84
CA SER A 145 -22.03 -54.69 -18.93
C SER A 145 -23.52 -55.03 -19.12
N VAL A 146 -24.39 -54.03 -19.19
CA VAL A 146 -25.83 -54.24 -19.46
C VAL A 146 -26.04 -54.89 -20.84
N ALA A 147 -25.29 -54.44 -21.84
CA ALA A 147 -25.44 -54.91 -23.21
C ALA A 147 -25.01 -56.39 -23.37
N LEU A 148 -24.01 -56.87 -22.61
CA LEU A 148 -23.61 -58.28 -22.58
C LEU A 148 -24.71 -59.24 -22.09
N ASN A 149 -25.71 -58.73 -21.37
CA ASN A 149 -26.86 -59.52 -20.90
C ASN A 149 -27.95 -59.71 -21.98
N VAL A 150 -27.80 -59.08 -23.14
CA VAL A 150 -28.72 -59.18 -24.29
C VAL A 150 -28.01 -59.89 -25.43
N TRP A 151 -28.75 -60.59 -26.30
CA TRP A 151 -28.18 -61.24 -27.47
C TRP A 151 -27.50 -60.23 -28.41
N GLN A 152 -26.30 -60.55 -28.90
CA GLN A 152 -25.50 -59.68 -29.76
C GLN A 152 -24.60 -60.45 -30.75
N PRO A 153 -24.19 -59.82 -31.87
CA PRO A 153 -23.15 -60.33 -32.76
C PRO A 153 -21.80 -60.50 -32.05
N GLN A 154 -21.05 -61.54 -32.43
CA GLN A 154 -19.81 -61.95 -31.73
C GLN A 154 -18.73 -60.87 -31.68
N VAL A 155 -18.62 -60.05 -32.73
CA VAL A 155 -17.66 -58.93 -32.82
C VAL A 155 -17.96 -57.85 -31.77
N VAL A 156 -19.25 -57.54 -31.56
CA VAL A 156 -19.69 -56.54 -30.56
C VAL A 156 -19.50 -57.09 -29.15
N ARG A 157 -19.83 -58.37 -28.96
CA ARG A 157 -19.67 -59.08 -27.69
C ARG A 157 -18.22 -59.14 -27.22
N GLY A 158 -17.27 -59.40 -28.12
CA GLY A 158 -15.84 -59.43 -27.81
C GLY A 158 -15.33 -58.11 -27.22
N ARG A 159 -15.58 -57.01 -27.92
CA ARG A 159 -15.18 -55.66 -27.49
C ARG A 159 -15.82 -55.24 -26.16
N GLN A 160 -17.11 -55.53 -25.96
CA GLN A 160 -17.79 -55.23 -24.69
C GLN A 160 -17.25 -56.06 -23.52
N LYS A 161 -16.89 -57.33 -23.77
CA LYS A 161 -16.31 -58.21 -22.77
C LYS A 161 -14.93 -57.73 -22.33
N GLU A 162 -14.08 -57.30 -23.25
CA GLU A 162 -12.77 -56.70 -22.94
C GLU A 162 -12.91 -55.44 -22.07
N LEU A 163 -13.82 -54.52 -22.44
CA LEU A 163 -14.08 -53.29 -21.68
C LEU A 163 -14.53 -53.58 -20.23
N VAL A 164 -15.40 -54.56 -20.04
CA VAL A 164 -15.90 -54.92 -18.69
C VAL A 164 -14.83 -55.64 -17.87
N GLN A 165 -14.04 -56.53 -18.49
CA GLN A 165 -12.96 -57.28 -17.81
C GLN A 165 -11.82 -56.38 -17.32
N GLN A 166 -11.57 -55.25 -17.98
CA GLN A 166 -10.58 -54.27 -17.55
C GLN A 166 -10.99 -53.49 -16.28
N CYS A 167 -12.28 -53.49 -15.91
CA CYS A 167 -12.77 -52.86 -14.67
C CYS A 167 -12.86 -53.88 -13.53
N THR A 168 -11.97 -53.76 -12.54
CA THR A 168 -11.92 -54.63 -11.35
C THR A 168 -12.79 -54.14 -10.19
N VAL A 169 -13.25 -52.88 -10.24
CA VAL A 169 -14.00 -52.22 -9.15
C VAL A 169 -15.51 -52.30 -9.41
N PRO A 170 -16.34 -52.48 -8.36
CA PRO A 170 -17.80 -52.37 -8.49
C PRO A 170 -18.20 -51.02 -9.09
N VAL A 171 -18.82 -51.07 -10.27
CA VAL A 171 -19.07 -49.88 -11.09
C VAL A 171 -20.07 -48.91 -10.43
N ASP A 172 -21.12 -49.44 -9.80
CA ASP A 172 -22.19 -48.60 -9.23
C ASP A 172 -21.75 -47.84 -7.97
N SER A 173 -20.90 -48.43 -7.11
CA SER A 173 -20.35 -47.72 -5.94
C SER A 173 -19.40 -46.61 -6.38
N ARG A 174 -18.46 -46.92 -7.29
CA ARG A 174 -17.52 -45.91 -7.81
C ARG A 174 -18.23 -44.77 -8.55
N LEU A 175 -19.30 -45.08 -9.30
CA LEU A 175 -20.16 -44.06 -9.93
C LEU A 175 -20.82 -43.13 -8.90
N SER A 176 -21.31 -43.68 -7.78
CA SER A 176 -21.86 -42.88 -6.68
C SER A 176 -20.80 -41.96 -6.08
N ASP A 177 -19.62 -42.50 -5.78
CA ASP A 177 -18.51 -41.75 -5.19
C ASP A 177 -18.07 -40.60 -6.10
N LEU A 178 -17.85 -40.85 -7.39
CA LEU A 178 -17.49 -39.82 -8.36
C LEU A 178 -18.56 -38.73 -8.50
N LYS A 179 -19.85 -39.09 -8.45
CA LYS A 179 -20.93 -38.09 -8.45
C LYS A 179 -20.85 -37.18 -7.22
N MET A 180 -20.49 -37.73 -6.06
CA MET A 180 -20.30 -36.95 -4.84
C MET A 180 -19.03 -36.10 -4.92
N GLU A 181 -17.90 -36.65 -5.40
CA GLU A 181 -16.67 -35.91 -5.64
C GLU A 181 -16.91 -34.70 -6.57
N LEU A 182 -17.65 -34.87 -7.66
CA LEU A 182 -17.99 -33.79 -8.59
C LEU A 182 -18.83 -32.69 -7.91
N LYS A 183 -19.76 -33.05 -7.03
CA LYS A 183 -20.55 -32.07 -6.26
C LYS A 183 -19.65 -31.29 -5.31
N VAL A 184 -18.75 -31.97 -4.61
CA VAL A 184 -17.80 -31.36 -3.68
C VAL A 184 -16.86 -30.40 -4.43
N CYS A 185 -16.28 -30.84 -5.55
CA CYS A 185 -15.40 -29.98 -6.36
C CYS A 185 -16.14 -28.73 -6.85
N LYS A 186 -17.39 -28.86 -7.31
CA LYS A 186 -18.22 -27.69 -7.69
C LYS A 186 -18.44 -26.73 -6.53
N GLN A 187 -18.72 -27.25 -5.34
CA GLN A 187 -18.90 -26.44 -4.14
C GLN A 187 -17.60 -25.74 -3.71
N GLN A 188 -16.47 -26.44 -3.77
CA GLN A 188 -15.13 -25.88 -3.48
C GLN A 188 -14.77 -24.77 -4.48
N ILE A 189 -14.98 -24.99 -5.79
CA ILE A 189 -14.79 -23.97 -6.83
C ILE A 189 -15.65 -22.74 -6.55
N ALA A 190 -16.93 -22.91 -6.20
CA ALA A 190 -17.81 -21.79 -5.85
C ALA A 190 -17.29 -21.03 -4.61
N THR A 191 -16.78 -21.76 -3.63
CA THR A 191 -16.23 -21.20 -2.39
C THR A 191 -14.96 -20.38 -2.67
N TYR A 192 -14.02 -20.94 -3.45
CA TYR A 192 -12.80 -20.23 -3.86
C TYR A 192 -13.11 -19.01 -4.71
N LYS A 193 -14.08 -19.07 -5.63
CA LYS A 193 -14.54 -17.90 -6.40
C LYS A 193 -15.06 -16.78 -5.50
N ASN A 194 -15.86 -17.12 -4.49
CA ASN A 194 -16.38 -16.13 -3.55
C ASN A 194 -15.25 -15.49 -2.73
N ILE A 195 -14.29 -16.29 -2.26
CA ILE A 195 -13.13 -15.79 -1.52
C ILE A 195 -12.26 -14.92 -2.44
N TYR A 196 -12.03 -15.34 -3.68
CA TYR A 196 -11.27 -14.59 -4.68
C TYR A 196 -11.89 -13.22 -4.94
N ASN A 197 -13.20 -13.15 -5.16
CA ASN A 197 -13.90 -11.88 -5.39
C ASN A 197 -13.76 -10.93 -4.20
N LYS A 198 -13.90 -11.45 -2.97
CA LYS A 198 -13.71 -10.66 -1.74
C LYS A 198 -12.27 -10.18 -1.58
N GLU A 199 -11.28 -11.03 -1.87
CA GLU A 199 -9.87 -10.60 -1.85
C GLU A 199 -9.57 -9.57 -2.94
N LYS A 200 -10.22 -9.66 -4.10
CA LYS A 200 -10.08 -8.68 -5.18
C LYS A 200 -10.66 -7.31 -4.79
N GLU A 201 -11.79 -7.28 -4.09
CA GLU A 201 -12.35 -6.05 -3.50
C GLU A 201 -11.37 -5.42 -2.50
N LYS A 202 -10.82 -6.22 -1.58
CA LYS A 202 -9.79 -5.76 -0.63
C LYS A 202 -8.54 -5.23 -1.32
N LEU A 203 -8.11 -5.86 -2.41
CA LEU A 203 -6.97 -5.39 -3.19
C LEU A 203 -7.21 -3.97 -3.69
N ASN A 204 -8.39 -3.70 -4.27
CA ASN A 204 -8.75 -2.35 -4.74
C ASN A 204 -8.71 -1.34 -3.58
N GLU A 205 -9.30 -1.68 -2.42
CA GLU A 205 -9.26 -0.82 -1.23
C GLU A 205 -7.84 -0.49 -0.78
N TYR A 206 -6.94 -1.50 -0.78
CA TYR A 206 -5.54 -1.31 -0.40
C TYR A 206 -4.75 -0.51 -1.45
N GLU A 207 -5.03 -0.70 -2.73
CA GLU A 207 -4.43 0.08 -3.81
C GLU A 207 -4.86 1.56 -3.72
N GLU A 208 -6.14 1.84 -3.47
CA GLU A 208 -6.59 3.20 -3.23
C GLU A 208 -5.97 3.80 -1.96
N ALA A 209 -5.83 3.02 -0.88
CA ALA A 209 -5.19 3.48 0.34
C ALA A 209 -3.70 3.80 0.12
N LEU A 210 -3.01 2.99 -0.70
CA LEU A 210 -1.64 3.25 -1.13
C LEU A 210 -1.54 4.56 -1.93
N GLU A 211 -2.42 4.77 -2.90
CA GLU A 211 -2.46 6.01 -3.67
C GLU A 211 -2.70 7.24 -2.77
N ARG A 212 -3.60 7.13 -1.79
CA ARG A 212 -3.82 8.18 -0.78
C ARG A 212 -2.56 8.44 0.08
N ALA A 213 -1.83 7.40 0.48
CA ALA A 213 -0.61 7.54 1.26
C ALA A 213 0.55 8.15 0.44
N MET A 214 0.61 7.81 -0.86
CA MET A 214 1.56 8.36 -1.81
C MET A 214 1.23 9.79 -2.22
N TYR A 215 -0.03 10.22 -2.09
CA TYR A 215 -0.46 11.57 -2.45
C TYR A 215 0.38 12.63 -1.74
N HIS A 216 0.93 13.53 -2.54
CA HIS A 216 1.60 14.73 -2.06
C HIS A 216 1.03 15.92 -2.84
N PRO A 217 0.41 16.93 -2.18
CA PRO A 217 -0.27 18.05 -2.84
C PRO A 217 0.59 18.83 -3.84
N LEU A 218 1.92 18.72 -3.75
CA LEU A 218 2.88 19.43 -4.61
C LEU A 218 3.65 18.52 -5.59
N GLN A 219 3.49 17.18 -5.53
CA GLN A 219 4.13 16.26 -6.50
C GLN A 219 3.15 15.65 -7.49
N SER A 220 1.83 15.74 -7.26
CA SER A 220 0.81 15.19 -8.17
C SER A 220 0.84 15.85 -9.57
N SER A 221 1.33 17.09 -9.67
CA SER A 221 1.43 17.84 -10.94
C SER A 221 2.47 17.29 -11.92
N HIS A 222 3.38 16.41 -11.49
CA HIS A 222 4.49 15.91 -12.32
C HIS A 222 4.37 14.44 -12.73
N LYS A 223 3.32 13.72 -12.32
CA LYS A 223 3.13 12.32 -12.73
C LYS A 223 2.39 12.15 -14.07
N SER A 224 1.89 13.22 -14.68
CA SER A 224 1.10 13.16 -15.92
C SER A 224 1.89 13.37 -17.23
N SER A 225 3.23 13.50 -17.22
CA SER A 225 4.00 13.75 -18.46
C SER A 225 5.27 12.90 -18.65
N ILE A 226 5.26 11.63 -18.28
CA ILE A 226 6.27 10.67 -18.76
C ILE A 226 5.59 9.67 -19.70
N VAL A 227 4.95 10.20 -20.73
CA VAL A 227 4.67 9.46 -21.97
C VAL A 227 5.16 10.36 -23.11
N ASN A 228 6.34 10.01 -23.60
CA ASN A 228 6.90 10.30 -24.92
C ASN A 228 6.73 11.71 -25.51
N ASP A 229 7.81 12.49 -25.47
CA ASP A 229 8.07 13.45 -26.55
C ASP A 229 9.57 13.48 -26.91
N PRO A 230 9.99 13.04 -28.10
CA PRO A 230 11.39 13.03 -28.50
C PRO A 230 11.85 14.40 -29.00
N GLN A 231 12.83 14.98 -28.28
CA GLN A 231 13.86 15.89 -28.78
C GLN A 231 13.40 17.12 -29.61
N ALA A 232 12.94 18.18 -28.95
CA ALA A 232 12.99 19.53 -29.52
C ALA A 232 14.44 20.07 -29.52
N LYS A 233 15.06 20.07 -30.70
CA LYS A 233 16.40 20.64 -30.97
C LYS A 233 16.44 22.13 -30.58
N ARG A 234 17.28 22.48 -29.61
CA ARG A 234 17.66 23.88 -29.30
C ARG A 234 18.48 24.46 -30.46
N LYS A 235 17.93 25.47 -31.14
CA LYS A 235 18.70 26.36 -32.03
C LYS A 235 19.59 27.26 -31.16
N LYS A 236 20.90 27.26 -31.42
CA LYS A 236 21.84 28.25 -30.89
C LYS A 236 21.62 29.57 -31.64
N LEU A 237 21.41 30.68 -30.93
CA LEU A 237 21.53 32.01 -31.51
C LEU A 237 23.02 32.33 -31.72
N LYS A 238 23.30 33.00 -32.85
CA LYS A 238 24.57 33.67 -33.15
C LYS A 238 24.71 34.93 -32.31
#